data_AF-A0A9E3GT37-F1
#
_entry.id   AF-A0A9E3GT37-F1
#
_cell.length_a   1.000
_cell.length_b   1.000
_cell.length_c   1.000
_cell.angle_alpha   90.00
_cell.angle_beta   90.00
_cell.angle_gamma   90.00
#
_symmetry.space_group_name_H-M   'P 1'
#
loop_
_entity.id
_entity.type
_entity.pdbx_description
1 polymer ?
#
loop_
_entity_poly.entity_id
_entity_poly.type
_entity_poly.pdbx_seq_one_letter_code
_entity_poly.pdbx_strand_id
1 'polypeptide(L)'
;MQRTLSVAAAVLLLAQAAIHLQQYLVDGFRAVPVIGPMFLAHAALAAVIAVAVVVRPGWIPAAAGIVLSVGAILFLVLAKTTGVFGFQSGPWQTIEIATILVEVATVLVLAPLASRAPRMSLAPNRQEAR
;
A
#
# COMPACT_ATOMS: atom_id res chain seq x y z
N MET A 1 -22.34 -3.49 -3.31
CA MET A 1 -21.25 -2.50 -3.52
C MET A 1 -20.05 -2.73 -2.61
N GLN A 2 -20.20 -2.81 -1.27
CA GLN A 2 -19.04 -2.97 -0.36
C GLN A 2 -18.22 -4.24 -0.59
N ARG A 3 -18.88 -5.41 -0.77
CA ARG A 3 -18.19 -6.66 -1.13
C ARG A 3 -17.42 -6.54 -2.46
N THR A 4 -18.03 -5.93 -3.48
CA THR A 4 -17.39 -5.70 -4.78
C THR A 4 -16.13 -4.87 -4.65
N LEU A 5 -16.17 -3.77 -3.89
CA LEU A 5 -14.98 -2.94 -3.61
C LEU A 5 -13.91 -3.72 -2.84
N SER A 6 -14.31 -4.55 -1.88
CA SER A 6 -13.37 -5.34 -1.07
C SER A 6 -12.66 -6.41 -1.93
N VAL A 7 -13.40 -7.07 -2.83
CA VAL A 7 -12.83 -8.03 -3.79
C VAL A 7 -11.92 -7.32 -4.79
N ALA A 8 -12.35 -6.19 -5.37
CA ALA A 8 -11.52 -5.41 -6.28
C ALA A 8 -10.22 -4.93 -5.61
N ALA A 9 -10.31 -4.43 -4.38
CA ALA A 9 -9.15 -4.05 -3.59
C ALA A 9 -8.21 -5.23 -3.32
N ALA A 10 -8.76 -6.40 -2.96
CA ALA A 10 -7.95 -7.59 -2.73
C ALA A 10 -7.22 -8.04 -4.01
N VAL A 11 -7.87 -7.99 -5.18
CA VAL A 11 -7.22 -8.31 -6.46
C VAL A 11 -6.06 -7.36 -6.73
N LEU A 12 -6.25 -6.05 -6.52
CA LEU A 12 -5.19 -5.06 -6.72
C LEU A 12 -4.03 -5.22 -5.72
N LEU A 13 -4.33 -5.47 -4.45
CA LEU A 13 -3.32 -5.76 -3.41
C LEU A 13 -2.53 -7.04 -3.73
N LEU A 14 -3.18 -8.08 -4.24
CA LEU A 14 -2.50 -9.29 -4.71
C LEU A 14 -1.64 -9.03 -5.95
N ALA A 15 -2.08 -8.15 -6.86
CA ALA A 15 -1.27 -7.71 -7.98
C ALA A 15 -0.02 -6.93 -7.49
N GLN A 16 -0.15 -6.04 -6.50
CA GLN A 16 1.01 -5.40 -5.87
C GLN A 16 1.96 -6.44 -5.26
N ALA A 17 1.42 -7.43 -4.54
CA ALA A 17 2.21 -8.50 -3.94
C ALA A 17 2.99 -9.28 -5.00
N ALA A 18 2.34 -9.63 -6.11
CA ALA A 18 2.98 -10.33 -7.23
C ALA A 18 4.09 -9.50 -7.88
N ILE A 19 3.84 -8.21 -8.15
CA ILE A 19 4.84 -7.32 -8.76
C ILE A 19 6.06 -7.14 -7.84
N HIS A 20 5.85 -6.85 -6.56
CA HIS A 20 6.96 -6.66 -5.61
C HIS A 20 7.74 -7.96 -5.37
N LEU A 21 7.05 -9.10 -5.36
CA LEU A 21 7.72 -10.40 -5.27
C LEU A 21 8.51 -10.71 -6.55
N GLN A 22 7.99 -10.35 -7.72
CA GLN A 22 8.72 -10.49 -8.99
C GLN A 22 9.95 -9.59 -9.01
N GLN A 23 9.85 -8.35 -8.56
CA GLN A 23 11.01 -7.45 -8.42
C GLN A 23 12.05 -8.04 -7.46
N TYR A 24 11.61 -8.60 -6.32
CA TYR A 24 12.50 -9.29 -5.38
C TYR A 24 13.23 -10.48 -6.01
N LEU A 25 12.50 -11.39 -6.67
CA LEU A 25 13.02 -12.67 -7.14
C LEU A 25 13.75 -12.58 -8.48
N VAL A 26 13.25 -11.75 -9.41
CA VAL A 26 13.63 -11.76 -10.83
C VAL A 26 14.48 -10.54 -11.18
N ASP A 27 14.19 -9.37 -10.61
CA ASP A 27 14.89 -8.12 -10.97
C ASP A 27 16.14 -7.87 -10.09
N GLY A 28 16.64 -8.90 -9.43
CA GLY A 28 17.89 -8.85 -8.67
C GLY A 28 17.83 -8.14 -7.32
N PHE A 29 16.68 -7.58 -6.94
CA PHE A 29 16.54 -6.84 -5.67
C PHE A 29 16.82 -7.69 -4.43
N ARG A 30 16.66 -9.02 -4.50
CA ARG A 30 17.06 -9.94 -3.43
C ARG A 30 18.52 -9.78 -3.00
N ALA A 31 19.42 -9.38 -3.91
CA ALA A 31 20.84 -9.18 -3.60
C ALA A 31 21.15 -7.78 -3.04
N VAL A 32 20.20 -6.84 -3.08
CA VAL A 32 20.40 -5.47 -2.63
C VAL A 32 20.12 -5.38 -1.13
N PRO A 33 21.12 -5.08 -0.28
CA PRO A 33 20.92 -4.96 1.16
C PRO A 33 19.86 -3.90 1.50
N VAL A 34 19.06 -4.16 2.54
CA VAL A 34 17.91 -3.34 2.98
C VAL A 34 16.75 -3.28 1.97
N ILE A 35 17.02 -2.98 0.70
CA ILE A 35 16.00 -2.81 -0.36
C ILE A 35 15.29 -4.13 -0.67
N GLY A 36 16.02 -5.23 -0.86
CA GLY A 36 15.44 -6.54 -1.11
C GLY A 36 14.42 -6.97 -0.05
N PRO A 37 14.81 -6.97 1.25
CA PRO A 37 13.87 -7.25 2.34
C PRO A 37 12.63 -6.35 2.35
N MET A 38 12.71 -5.08 1.93
CA MET A 38 11.56 -4.18 1.83
C MET A 38 10.57 -4.62 0.73
N PHE A 39 11.05 -5.06 -0.44
CA PHE A 39 10.18 -5.64 -1.47
C PHE A 39 9.44 -6.87 -0.97
N LEU A 40 10.15 -7.78 -0.29
CA LEU A 40 9.54 -8.99 0.28
C LEU A 40 8.53 -8.65 1.38
N ALA A 41 8.85 -7.70 2.25
CA ALA A 41 7.96 -7.22 3.30
C ALA A 41 6.70 -6.58 2.71
N HIS A 42 6.83 -5.73 1.69
CA HIS A 42 5.68 -5.15 0.98
C HIS A 42 4.80 -6.25 0.39
N ALA A 43 5.38 -7.23 -0.30
CA ALA A 43 4.62 -8.33 -0.90
C ALA A 43 3.83 -9.14 0.15
N ALA A 44 4.47 -9.46 1.28
CA ALA A 44 3.81 -10.17 2.38
C ALA A 44 2.69 -9.34 3.01
N LEU A 45 2.93 -8.05 3.29
CA LEU A 45 1.93 -7.15 3.86
C LEU A 45 0.74 -6.96 2.91
N ALA A 46 0.98 -6.76 1.61
CA ALA A 46 -0.08 -6.62 0.61
C ALA A 46 -0.96 -7.87 0.55
N ALA A 47 -0.36 -9.07 0.57
CA ALA A 47 -1.11 -10.33 0.63
C ALA A 47 -1.96 -10.47 1.90
N VAL A 48 -1.40 -10.12 3.08
CA VAL A 48 -2.14 -10.16 4.35
C VAL A 48 -3.30 -9.17 4.35
N ILE A 49 -3.08 -7.94 3.85
CA ILE A 49 -4.12 -6.91 3.77
C ILE A 49 -5.21 -7.30 2.76
N ALA A 50 -4.85 -7.97 1.66
CA ALA A 50 -5.81 -8.49 0.69
C ALA A 50 -6.78 -9.50 1.33
N VAL A 51 -6.28 -10.40 2.19
CA VAL A 51 -7.13 -11.30 2.98
C VAL A 51 -7.98 -10.50 3.97
N ALA A 52 -7.35 -9.57 4.70
CA ALA A 52 -8.02 -8.78 5.73
C ALA A 52 -9.20 -7.95 5.19
N VAL A 53 -9.04 -7.33 4.02
CA VAL A 53 -10.10 -6.49 3.41
C VAL A 53 -11.32 -7.31 2.99
N VAL A 54 -11.14 -8.59 2.64
CA VAL A 54 -12.24 -9.50 2.27
C VAL A 54 -12.90 -10.10 3.51
N VAL A 55 -12.12 -10.57 4.48
CA VAL A 55 -12.64 -11.26 5.68
C VAL A 55 -13.32 -10.28 6.63
N ARG A 56 -12.74 -9.09 6.82
CA ARG A 56 -13.25 -8.08 7.76
C ARG A 56 -13.28 -6.69 7.12
N PRO A 57 -14.16 -6.47 6.12
CA PRO A 57 -14.20 -5.22 5.37
C PRO A 57 -14.52 -4.04 6.31
N GLY A 58 -13.64 -3.06 6.33
CA GLY A 58 -13.75 -1.90 7.20
C GLY A 58 -12.67 -0.86 6.92
N TRP A 59 -12.74 0.25 7.65
CA TRP A 59 -11.82 1.37 7.43
C TRP A 59 -10.37 1.04 7.79
N ILE A 60 -10.13 0.15 8.76
CA ILE A 60 -8.78 -0.24 9.20
C ILE A 60 -7.98 -0.96 8.10
N PRO A 61 -8.42 -2.10 7.55
CA PRO A 61 -7.69 -2.76 6.47
C PRO A 61 -7.60 -1.87 5.21
N ALA A 62 -8.61 -1.04 4.96
CA ALA A 62 -8.56 -0.09 3.86
C ALA A 62 -7.49 1.00 4.07
N ALA A 63 -7.40 1.59 5.26
CA ALA A 63 -6.37 2.55 5.60
C ALA A 63 -4.97 1.92 5.55
N ALA A 64 -4.81 0.69 6.04
CA ALA A 64 -3.56 -0.04 5.98
C ALA A 64 -3.10 -0.26 4.53
N GLY A 65 -4.00 -0.67 3.64
CA GLY A 65 -3.70 -0.82 2.21
C GLY A 65 -3.32 0.52 1.56
N ILE A 66 -4.04 1.61 1.87
CA ILE A 66 -3.71 2.95 1.36
C ILE A 66 -2.31 3.37 1.81
N VAL A 67 -1.99 3.22 3.10
CA VAL A 67 -0.67 3.57 3.65
C VAL A 67 0.42 2.74 2.98
N LEU A 68 0.18 1.44 2.77
CA LEU A 68 1.14 0.56 2.10
C LEU A 68 1.40 1.00 0.64
N SER A 69 0.34 1.26 -0.14
CA SER A 69 0.47 1.69 -1.54
C SER A 69 1.10 3.08 -1.66
N VAL A 70 0.67 4.06 -0.86
CA VAL A 70 1.28 5.41 -0.86
C VAL A 70 2.75 5.35 -0.41
N GLY A 71 3.05 4.55 0.60
CA GLY A 71 4.42 4.37 1.07
C GLY A 71 5.35 3.83 -0.01
N ALA A 72 4.89 2.88 -0.83
CA ALA A 72 5.68 2.34 -1.94
C ALA A 72 5.88 3.36 -3.08
N ILE A 73 4.84 4.12 -3.46
CA ILE A 73 4.99 5.23 -4.41
C ILE A 73 6.03 6.23 -3.91
N LEU A 74 5.93 6.67 -2.65
CA LEU A 74 6.87 7.62 -2.07
C LEU A 74 8.29 7.06 -2.03
N PHE A 75 8.43 5.79 -1.66
CA PHE A 75 9.73 5.10 -1.67
C PHE A 75 10.34 5.10 -3.07
N LEU A 76 9.57 4.75 -4.10
CA LEU A 76 10.03 4.75 -5.48
C LEU A 76 10.40 6.16 -5.96
N VAL A 77 9.59 7.18 -5.65
CA VAL A 77 9.89 8.57 -5.97
C VAL A 77 11.19 9.01 -5.33
N LEU A 78 11.40 8.72 -4.05
CA LEU A 78 12.65 9.02 -3.35
C LEU A 78 13.82 8.27 -3.99
N ALA A 79 13.66 6.99 -4.28
CA ALA A 79 14.67 6.16 -4.94
C ALA A 79 14.97 6.60 -6.38
N LYS A 80 14.08 7.36 -7.04
CA LYS A 80 14.32 7.94 -8.37
C LYS A 80 14.96 9.32 -8.34
N THR A 81 14.94 10.00 -7.20
CA THR A 81 15.30 11.42 -7.10
C THR A 81 16.50 11.64 -6.19
N THR A 82 16.37 11.35 -4.90
CA THR A 82 17.39 11.61 -3.87
C THR A 82 18.14 10.35 -3.42
N GLY A 83 17.57 9.18 -3.71
CA GLY A 83 18.02 7.89 -3.20
C GLY A 83 17.40 7.58 -1.84
N VAL A 84 17.43 6.30 -1.47
CA VAL A 84 16.97 5.78 -0.18
C VAL A 84 17.93 4.69 0.28
N PHE A 85 18.43 4.79 1.52
CA PHE A 85 19.39 3.81 2.08
C PHE A 85 20.64 3.56 1.22
N GLY A 86 21.13 4.57 0.51
CA GLY A 86 22.28 4.45 -0.40
C GLY A 86 21.96 3.81 -1.76
N PHE A 87 20.71 3.42 -2.01
CA PHE A 87 20.22 2.96 -3.30
C PHE A 87 19.57 4.11 -4.08
N GLN A 88 19.95 4.25 -5.34
CA GLN A 88 19.31 5.13 -6.31
C GLN A 88 18.93 4.29 -7.53
N SER A 89 17.64 4.28 -7.87
CA SER A 89 17.11 3.59 -9.04
C SER A 89 17.55 4.31 -10.32
N GLY A 90 17.83 3.52 -11.35
CA GLY A 90 18.23 4.00 -12.67
C GLY A 90 17.07 4.59 -13.48
N PRO A 91 17.16 4.57 -14.82
CA PRO A 91 16.07 4.98 -15.70
C PRO A 91 14.75 4.27 -15.38
N TRP A 92 13.63 4.90 -15.74
CA TRP A 92 12.30 4.34 -15.57
C TRP A 92 12.14 3.02 -16.33
N GLN A 93 11.59 2.01 -15.66
CA GLN A 93 11.29 0.71 -16.25
C GLN A 93 9.78 0.50 -16.34
N THR A 94 9.33 -0.30 -17.33
CA THR A 94 7.91 -0.63 -17.51
C THR A 94 7.29 -1.22 -16.26
N ILE A 95 8.02 -2.06 -15.53
CA ILE A 95 7.52 -2.68 -14.29
C ILE A 95 7.27 -1.64 -13.20
N GLU A 96 8.11 -0.62 -13.07
CA GLU A 96 7.94 0.46 -12.09
C GLU A 96 6.71 1.33 -12.42
N ILE A 97 6.46 1.58 -13.71
CA ILE A 97 5.24 2.27 -14.15
C ILE A 97 4.01 1.42 -13.82
N ALA A 98 4.06 0.11 -14.08
CA ALA A 98 2.99 -0.81 -13.71
C ALA A 98 2.75 -0.83 -12.19
N THR A 99 3.81 -0.83 -11.38
CA THR A 99 3.74 -0.72 -9.91
C THR A 99 2.94 0.51 -9.50
N ILE A 100 3.31 1.69 -10.01
CA ILE A 100 2.63 2.96 -9.69
C ILE A 100 1.15 2.90 -10.08
N LEU A 101 0.83 2.39 -11.29
CA LEU A 101 -0.56 2.32 -11.75
C LEU A 101 -1.42 1.42 -10.85
N VAL A 102 -0.89 0.27 -10.44
CA VAL A 102 -1.59 -0.66 -9.54
C VAL A 102 -1.74 -0.04 -8.14
N GLU A 103 -0.71 0.64 -7.64
CA GLU A 103 -0.75 1.33 -6.35
C GLU A 103 -1.78 2.44 -6.32
N VAL A 104 -1.79 3.30 -7.35
CA VAL A 104 -2.78 4.38 -7.48
C VAL A 104 -4.19 3.79 -7.59
N ALA A 105 -4.40 2.77 -8.42
CA ALA A 105 -5.70 2.10 -8.52
C ALA A 105 -6.15 1.53 -7.17
N THR A 106 -5.22 0.94 -6.40
CA THR A 106 -5.50 0.40 -5.06
C THR A 106 -5.99 1.50 -4.12
N VAL A 107 -5.29 2.65 -4.09
CA VAL A 107 -5.68 3.80 -3.26
C VAL A 107 -7.09 4.27 -3.63
N LEU A 108 -7.38 4.41 -4.93
CA LEU A 108 -8.69 4.87 -5.41
C LEU A 108 -9.82 3.91 -5.03
N VAL A 109 -9.60 2.60 -5.09
CA VAL A 109 -10.60 1.59 -4.72
C VAL A 109 -10.78 1.48 -3.20
N LEU A 110 -9.72 1.66 -2.41
CA LEU A 110 -9.78 1.60 -0.95
C LEU A 110 -10.32 2.88 -0.30
N ALA A 111 -10.17 4.05 -0.93
CA ALA A 111 -10.60 5.33 -0.35
C ALA A 111 -12.08 5.36 0.12
N PRO A 112 -13.06 4.83 -0.63
CA PRO A 112 -14.45 4.76 -0.17
C PRO A 112 -14.70 3.81 1.00
N LEU A 113 -13.81 2.83 1.22
CA LEU A 113 -13.88 1.92 2.37
C LEU A 113 -13.25 2.57 3.61
N ALA A 114 -12.16 3.33 3.44
CA ALA A 114 -11.48 4.07 4.49
C ALA A 114 -12.31 5.26 5.00
N SER A 115 -13.05 5.95 4.13
CA SER A 115 -13.88 7.12 4.49
C SER A 115 -15.06 6.79 5.41
N ARG A 116 -15.32 5.51 5.66
CA ARG A 116 -16.34 5.02 6.60
C ARG A 116 -15.83 4.91 8.04
N ALA A 117 -14.65 5.44 8.33
CA ALA A 117 -14.12 5.52 9.68
C ALA A 117 -15.13 6.22 10.62
N PRO A 118 -15.29 5.75 11.88
CA PRO A 118 -16.08 6.44 12.87
C PRO A 118 -15.60 7.89 12.98
N ARG A 119 -16.50 8.87 12.80
CA ARG A 119 -16.16 10.27 13.04
C ARG A 119 -15.85 10.40 14.53
N MET A 120 -14.60 10.65 14.86
CA MET A 120 -14.20 10.92 16.24
C MET A 120 -14.86 12.24 16.64
N SER A 121 -15.91 12.17 17.46
CA SER A 121 -16.63 13.33 17.93
C SER A 121 -15.74 14.08 18.90
N LEU A 122 -15.03 15.11 18.42
CA LEU A 122 -14.29 16.07 19.25
C LEU A 122 -15.26 17.05 19.93
N ALA A 123 -16.34 16.55 20.53
CA ALA A 123 -17.24 17.38 21.32
C ALA A 123 -16.50 17.77 22.62
N PRO A 124 -16.35 19.06 22.93
CA PRO A 124 -15.77 19.49 24.19
C PRO A 124 -16.61 18.94 25.34
N ASN A 125 -15.96 18.26 26.29
CA ASN A 125 -16.63 17.73 27.47
C ASN A 125 -17.20 18.91 28.28
N ARG A 126 -18.52 19.18 28.18
CA ARG A 126 -19.23 20.25 28.91
C ARG A 126 -19.22 20.07 30.44
N GLN A 127 -18.55 19.05 30.97
CA GLN A 127 -18.53 18.78 32.40
C GLN A 127 -17.59 19.67 33.22
N GLU A 128 -16.72 20.48 32.60
CA GLU A 128 -15.80 21.37 33.33
C GLU A 128 -16.36 22.78 33.62
N ALA A 129 -17.61 23.08 33.27
CA ALA A 129 -18.22 24.42 33.43
C ALA A 129 -19.27 24.50 34.55
N ARG A 130 -19.01 23.88 35.72
CA ARG A 130 -19.87 24.00 36.91
C ARG A 130 -19.08 24.35 38.15
#